data_AF-A0A848LQI3-F1
#
_entry.id   AF-A0A848LQI3-F1
#
_cell.length_a   1.000
_cell.length_b   1.000
_cell.length_c   1.000
_cell.angle_alpha   90.00
_cell.angle_beta   90.00
_cell.angle_gamma   90.00
#
_symmetry.space_group_name_H-M   'P 1'
#
loop_
_entity.id
_entity.type
_entity.pdbx_description
1 polymer ?
#
loop_
_entity_poly.entity_id
_entity_poly.type
_entity_poly.pdbx_seq_one_letter_code
_entity_poly.pdbx_strand_id
1 'polypeptide(L)'
;MMWAATVAALLAATPSFVTWGDVTPEAELRREAESAWSALEARYVAEAGGAPAKAPGNILLRRGVALPPERNAQGRPGYVELRQNTPGVLDERLRVALRHELAHQLLWWACPQASEDRLFHEAFSVAVSGELAAWKEAPYQSLSRAAVEVASAPAVDTPRARRALARILGESVGFPQALSRRLRQCQDGARWVVPMSIDELAEVEVRAAGPATVVLSRHSGEVLLSEGDVRRALPYGSVLKPFVYAAGAPGAHPVLPARAGVQEWACGPGLPSKVDARTGLLRSCNGYFLDWEAKGGAPKGFGAWEGVLEAVGLTGKPADMADVIGLRSRLALSPWGVAQAYRLLGEARPDVLAVMADNAARGTLAELPASKALAGVSTKTGTVRDAASRPQFGWIAAVDADLVVVAVRPGKMPRHFASEVASAMARARQQAGLEAARVQVLGLVPVNDVEAQCPGVGFSV
;
A
#
# COMPACT_ATOMS: atom_id res chain seq x y z
N MET A 1 2.94 -29.07 -49.64
CA MET A 1 1.95 -29.78 -48.80
C MET A 1 2.63 -30.11 -47.47
N MET A 2 2.78 -29.12 -46.59
CA MET A 2 1.94 -28.92 -45.40
C MET A 2 1.87 -30.18 -44.53
N TRP A 3 2.87 -30.34 -43.66
CA TRP A 3 2.77 -31.23 -42.50
C TRP A 3 2.17 -30.44 -41.36
N ALA A 4 1.06 -30.96 -40.84
CA ALA A 4 0.26 -30.35 -39.81
C ALA A 4 1.06 -30.18 -38.52
N ALA A 5 1.09 -28.96 -38.01
CA ALA A 5 1.45 -28.68 -36.63
C ALA A 5 0.34 -29.25 -35.74
N THR A 6 0.63 -30.36 -35.05
CA THR A 6 -0.23 -30.90 -34.01
C THR A 6 -0.18 -29.96 -32.80
N VAL A 7 -1.09 -29.00 -32.75
CA VAL A 7 -1.38 -28.23 -31.54
C VAL A 7 -2.07 -29.19 -30.57
N ALA A 8 -1.28 -29.84 -29.72
CA ALA A 8 -1.81 -30.53 -28.55
C ALA A 8 -2.26 -29.47 -27.55
N ALA A 9 -3.49 -28.98 -27.71
CA ALA A 9 -4.22 -28.34 -26.63
C ALA A 9 -4.46 -29.41 -25.56
N LEU A 10 -3.60 -29.46 -24.54
CA LEU A 10 -3.93 -30.08 -23.26
C LEU A 10 -5.08 -29.26 -22.68
N LEU A 11 -6.31 -29.59 -23.10
CA LEU A 11 -7.52 -29.18 -22.41
C LEU A 11 -7.38 -29.72 -20.99
N ALA A 12 -7.11 -28.83 -20.03
CA ALA A 12 -7.32 -29.13 -18.62
C ALA A 12 -8.75 -29.67 -18.52
N ALA A 13 -8.91 -30.90 -18.05
CA ALA A 13 -10.22 -31.52 -17.97
C ALA A 13 -11.09 -30.67 -17.04
N THR A 14 -12.22 -30.15 -17.52
CA THR A 14 -13.19 -29.49 -16.64
C THR A 14 -13.79 -30.54 -15.69
N PRO A 15 -13.97 -30.27 -14.39
CA PRO A 15 -14.62 -31.20 -13.49
C PRO A 15 -16.04 -31.48 -13.99
N SER A 16 -16.51 -32.71 -13.81
CA SER A 16 -17.92 -33.01 -14.05
C SER A 16 -18.75 -32.48 -12.88
N PHE A 17 -19.67 -31.56 -13.18
CA PHE A 17 -20.61 -31.01 -12.20
C PHE A 17 -21.87 -31.88 -12.12
N VAL A 18 -22.10 -32.48 -10.95
CA VAL A 18 -23.20 -33.42 -10.72
C VAL A 18 -24.22 -32.79 -9.77
N THR A 19 -25.52 -32.89 -10.09
CA THR A 19 -26.64 -32.44 -9.26
C THR A 19 -27.56 -33.63 -8.93
N TRP A 20 -28.32 -33.57 -7.82
CA TRP A 20 -29.27 -34.63 -7.41
C TRP A 20 -30.75 -34.28 -7.70
N GLY A 21 -31.03 -33.30 -8.56
CA GLY A 21 -32.40 -32.80 -8.76
C GLY A 21 -32.88 -31.82 -7.70
N ASP A 22 -32.04 -31.49 -6.71
CA ASP A 22 -32.43 -30.73 -5.52
C ASP A 22 -32.11 -29.22 -5.59
N VAL A 23 -31.35 -28.77 -6.62
CA VAL A 23 -31.10 -27.36 -6.93
C VAL A 23 -31.53 -27.08 -8.37
N THR A 24 -32.38 -26.07 -8.59
CA THR A 24 -33.00 -25.80 -9.89
C THR A 24 -32.87 -24.34 -10.31
N PRO A 25 -32.62 -23.99 -11.59
CA PRO A 25 -32.57 -24.87 -12.75
C PRO A 25 -31.18 -25.49 -12.95
N GLU A 26 -31.13 -26.82 -13.04
CA GLU A 26 -29.86 -27.59 -13.07
C GLU A 26 -28.97 -27.23 -14.27
N ALA A 27 -29.56 -27.09 -15.45
CA ALA A 27 -28.81 -26.81 -16.67
C ALA A 27 -28.12 -25.44 -16.65
N GLU A 28 -28.76 -24.43 -16.05
CA GLU A 28 -28.13 -23.11 -15.88
C GLU A 28 -27.07 -23.13 -14.78
N LEU A 29 -27.34 -23.85 -13.68
CA LEU A 29 -26.37 -23.99 -12.60
C LEU A 29 -25.08 -24.68 -13.07
N ARG A 30 -25.20 -25.76 -13.85
CA ARG A 30 -24.04 -26.46 -14.42
C ARG A 30 -23.28 -25.57 -15.41
N ARG A 31 -23.99 -24.87 -16.31
CA ARG A 31 -23.35 -23.91 -17.24
C ARG A 31 -22.61 -22.79 -16.51
N GLU A 32 -23.20 -22.25 -15.45
CA GLU A 32 -22.53 -21.26 -14.59
C GLU A 32 -21.28 -21.86 -13.93
N ALA A 33 -21.37 -23.09 -13.41
CA ALA A 33 -20.24 -23.76 -12.78
C ALA A 33 -19.09 -24.03 -13.76
N GLU A 34 -19.39 -24.51 -14.97
CA GLU A 34 -18.42 -24.75 -16.05
C GLU A 34 -17.74 -23.46 -16.50
N SER A 35 -18.53 -22.40 -16.70
CA SER A 35 -18.01 -21.08 -17.06
C SER A 35 -17.14 -20.51 -15.95
N ALA A 36 -17.56 -20.62 -14.69
CA ALA A 36 -16.81 -20.16 -13.53
C ALA A 36 -15.50 -20.93 -13.40
N TRP A 37 -15.52 -22.26 -13.56
CA TRP A 37 -14.32 -23.09 -13.51
C TRP A 37 -13.31 -22.71 -14.59
N SER A 38 -13.78 -22.52 -15.83
CA SER A 38 -12.93 -22.11 -16.94
C SER A 38 -12.25 -20.75 -16.66
N ALA A 39 -12.98 -19.80 -16.08
CA ALA A 39 -12.42 -18.51 -15.68
C ALA A 39 -11.42 -18.63 -14.52
N LEU A 40 -11.70 -19.51 -13.55
CA LEU A 40 -10.83 -19.82 -12.42
C LEU A 40 -9.51 -20.47 -12.87
N GLU A 41 -9.55 -21.44 -13.78
CA GLU A 41 -8.36 -22.06 -14.36
C GLU A 41 -7.54 -21.06 -15.16
N ALA A 42 -8.19 -20.24 -16.00
CA ALA A 42 -7.49 -19.19 -16.75
C ALA A 42 -6.78 -18.21 -15.81
N ARG A 43 -7.44 -17.82 -14.70
CA ARG A 43 -6.82 -16.99 -13.66
C ARG A 43 -5.67 -17.73 -12.99
N TYR A 44 -5.84 -18.98 -12.59
CA TYR A 44 -4.76 -19.77 -11.99
C TYR A 44 -3.54 -19.83 -12.91
N VAL A 45 -3.72 -20.19 -14.18
CA VAL A 45 -2.63 -20.27 -15.17
C VAL A 45 -1.90 -18.93 -15.32
N ALA A 46 -2.65 -17.84 -15.40
CA ALA A 46 -2.07 -16.50 -15.53
C ALA A 46 -1.20 -16.10 -14.32
N GLU A 47 -1.61 -16.47 -13.11
CA GLU A 47 -0.95 -16.04 -11.88
C GLU A 47 0.11 -17.03 -11.37
N ALA A 48 -0.14 -18.34 -11.54
CA ALA A 48 0.73 -19.44 -11.13
C ALA A 48 1.82 -19.77 -12.16
N GLY A 49 1.69 -19.29 -13.41
CA GLY A 49 2.67 -19.52 -14.48
C GLY A 49 2.60 -20.90 -15.12
N GLY A 50 1.56 -21.69 -14.84
CA GLY A 50 1.38 -23.02 -15.40
C GLY A 50 0.00 -23.60 -15.13
N ALA A 51 -0.37 -24.65 -15.86
CA ALA A 51 -1.58 -25.41 -15.60
C ALA A 51 -1.39 -26.35 -14.40
N PRO A 52 -2.45 -26.59 -13.61
CA PRO A 52 -2.43 -27.61 -12.56
C PRO A 52 -2.00 -28.98 -13.11
N ALA A 53 -1.25 -29.74 -12.31
CA ALA A 53 -0.59 -30.96 -12.78
C ALA A 53 -1.49 -32.21 -12.91
N LYS A 54 -2.70 -32.18 -12.35
CA LYS A 54 -3.66 -33.30 -12.36
C LYS A 54 -4.92 -32.89 -13.09
N ALA A 55 -5.79 -33.84 -13.43
CA ALA A 55 -7.17 -33.54 -13.82
C ALA A 55 -8.05 -33.40 -12.57
N PRO A 56 -9.07 -32.53 -12.56
CA PRO A 56 -9.99 -32.39 -11.43
C PRO A 56 -11.02 -33.54 -11.43
N GLY A 57 -11.46 -33.90 -10.23
CA GLY A 57 -12.51 -34.90 -10.04
C GLY A 57 -13.91 -34.32 -10.20
N ASN A 58 -14.92 -35.12 -9.89
CA ASN A 58 -16.31 -34.66 -9.92
C ASN A 58 -16.58 -33.68 -8.77
N ILE A 59 -17.38 -32.64 -9.03
CA ILE A 59 -17.86 -31.71 -8.02
C ILE A 59 -19.38 -31.86 -7.90
N LEU A 60 -19.82 -32.20 -6.70
CA LEU A 60 -21.24 -32.37 -6.41
C LEU A 60 -21.87 -31.05 -5.96
N LEU A 61 -22.91 -30.61 -6.67
CA LEU A 61 -23.71 -29.44 -6.34
C LEU A 61 -25.06 -29.91 -5.76
N ARG A 62 -25.38 -29.55 -4.52
CA ARG A 62 -26.64 -29.95 -3.88
C ARG A 62 -27.24 -28.82 -3.05
N ARG A 63 -28.49 -28.99 -2.61
CA ARG A 63 -29.19 -27.99 -1.79
C ARG A 63 -28.71 -28.02 -0.34
N GLY A 64 -28.27 -26.88 0.16
CA GLY A 64 -27.86 -26.70 1.56
C GLY A 64 -29.04 -26.40 2.47
N VAL A 65 -29.85 -27.42 2.77
CA VAL A 65 -31.07 -27.26 3.61
C VAL A 65 -30.77 -26.84 5.05
N ALA A 66 -29.58 -27.14 5.56
CA ALA A 66 -29.13 -26.81 6.91
C ALA A 66 -28.27 -25.52 6.96
N LEU A 67 -28.09 -24.81 5.83
CA LEU A 67 -27.28 -23.59 5.83
C LEU A 67 -28.00 -22.45 6.56
N PRO A 68 -27.28 -21.72 7.43
CA PRO A 68 -27.89 -20.65 8.19
C PRO A 68 -28.24 -19.42 7.32
N PRO A 69 -29.12 -18.51 7.81
CA PRO A 69 -29.60 -17.32 7.09
C PRO A 69 -28.54 -16.43 6.43
N GLU A 70 -27.37 -16.34 7.03
CA GLU A 70 -26.24 -15.52 6.66
C GLU A 70 -25.31 -16.18 5.62
N ARG A 71 -25.50 -17.47 5.33
CA ARG A 71 -24.63 -18.25 4.45
C ARG A 71 -25.37 -18.69 3.18
N ASN A 72 -24.77 -18.41 2.03
CA ASN A 72 -25.37 -18.69 0.70
C ASN A 72 -24.88 -20.00 0.10
N ALA A 73 -23.68 -20.39 0.47
CA ALA A 73 -23.08 -21.64 0.04
C ALA A 73 -22.06 -22.12 1.06
N GLN A 74 -21.68 -23.38 0.96
CA GLN A 74 -20.56 -23.94 1.69
C GLN A 74 -19.91 -25.06 0.89
N GLY A 75 -18.61 -24.96 0.68
CA GLY A 75 -17.79 -25.98 0.06
C GLY A 75 -17.12 -26.92 1.06
N ARG A 76 -16.92 -28.16 0.62
CA ARG A 76 -15.92 -29.11 1.11
C ARG A 76 -15.26 -29.76 -0.10
N PRO A 77 -14.05 -30.34 0.00
CA PRO A 77 -13.41 -30.98 -1.16
C PRO A 77 -14.36 -31.93 -1.91
N GLY A 78 -14.59 -31.66 -3.20
CA GLY A 78 -15.48 -32.41 -4.11
C GLY A 78 -16.97 -32.07 -4.01
N TYR A 79 -17.37 -31.08 -3.20
CA TYR A 79 -18.76 -30.86 -2.86
C TYR A 79 -19.11 -29.40 -2.50
N VAL A 80 -20.24 -28.88 -3.00
CA VAL A 80 -20.78 -27.54 -2.71
C VAL A 80 -22.26 -27.63 -2.34
N GLU A 81 -22.63 -27.12 -1.16
CA GLU A 81 -24.02 -26.83 -0.81
C GLU A 81 -24.39 -25.41 -1.20
N LEU A 82 -25.55 -25.27 -1.84
CA LEU A 82 -26.12 -23.99 -2.24
C LEU A 82 -27.44 -23.75 -1.53
N ARG A 83 -27.59 -22.59 -0.91
CA ARG A 83 -28.83 -22.19 -0.26
C ARG A 83 -29.77 -21.55 -1.27
N GLN A 84 -30.54 -22.41 -1.94
CA GLN A 84 -31.60 -21.97 -2.83
C GLN A 84 -32.86 -21.61 -2.03
N ASN A 85 -33.10 -20.31 -1.90
CA ASN A 85 -34.29 -19.76 -1.23
C ASN A 85 -35.53 -19.81 -2.13
N THR A 86 -35.34 -19.64 -3.44
CA THR A 86 -36.43 -19.67 -4.44
C THR A 86 -36.12 -20.74 -5.48
N PRO A 87 -36.85 -21.87 -5.50
CA PRO A 87 -36.69 -22.90 -6.52
C PRO A 87 -36.90 -22.33 -7.93
N GLY A 88 -36.14 -22.82 -8.90
CA GLY A 88 -36.21 -22.38 -10.30
C GLY A 88 -35.57 -21.02 -10.59
N VAL A 89 -34.96 -20.36 -9.60
CA VAL A 89 -34.30 -19.06 -9.78
C VAL A 89 -32.82 -19.15 -9.43
N LEU A 90 -31.97 -18.73 -10.37
CA LEU A 90 -30.52 -18.57 -10.20
C LEU A 90 -30.16 -17.08 -10.19
N ASP A 91 -30.35 -16.45 -9.01
CA ASP A 91 -30.02 -15.04 -8.79
C ASP A 91 -28.51 -14.79 -8.66
N GLU A 92 -28.09 -13.51 -8.74
CA GLU A 92 -26.67 -13.16 -8.69
C GLU A 92 -26.02 -13.54 -7.34
N ARG A 93 -26.78 -13.50 -6.25
CA ARG A 93 -26.30 -13.89 -4.92
C ARG A 93 -25.89 -15.37 -4.90
N LEU A 94 -26.67 -16.24 -5.53
CA LEU A 94 -26.38 -17.66 -5.66
C LEU A 94 -25.23 -17.92 -6.65
N ARG A 95 -25.16 -17.15 -7.75
CA ARG A 95 -24.04 -17.23 -8.72
C ARG A 95 -22.70 -16.86 -8.08
N VAL A 96 -22.64 -15.73 -7.38
CA VAL A 96 -21.43 -15.30 -6.65
C VAL A 96 -21.03 -16.33 -5.60
N ALA A 97 -21.99 -16.87 -4.85
CA ALA A 97 -21.72 -17.90 -3.85
C ALA A 97 -21.17 -19.19 -4.49
N LEU A 98 -21.73 -19.63 -5.63
CA LEU A 98 -21.20 -20.76 -6.39
C LEU A 98 -19.76 -20.48 -6.86
N ARG A 99 -19.51 -19.34 -7.51
CA ARG A 99 -18.16 -18.96 -7.97
C ARG A 99 -17.14 -18.94 -6.83
N HIS A 100 -17.54 -18.42 -5.66
CA HIS A 100 -16.70 -18.41 -4.45
C HIS A 100 -16.35 -19.82 -3.98
N GLU A 101 -17.32 -20.71 -3.85
CA GLU A 101 -17.04 -22.07 -3.40
C GLU A 101 -16.27 -22.88 -4.46
N LEU A 102 -16.45 -22.62 -5.75
CA LEU A 102 -15.65 -23.23 -6.81
C LEU A 102 -14.18 -22.77 -6.78
N ALA A 103 -13.92 -21.52 -6.36
CA ALA A 103 -12.54 -21.06 -6.16
C ALA A 103 -11.84 -21.87 -5.05
N HIS A 104 -12.56 -22.22 -3.97
CA HIS A 104 -12.04 -23.15 -2.96
C HIS A 104 -11.80 -24.56 -3.52
N GLN A 105 -12.72 -25.09 -4.34
CA GLN A 105 -12.54 -26.39 -5.00
C GLN A 105 -11.27 -26.40 -5.87
N LEU A 106 -11.05 -25.34 -6.64
CA LEU A 106 -9.85 -25.18 -7.44
C LEU A 106 -8.60 -25.24 -6.56
N LEU A 107 -8.56 -24.48 -5.46
CA LEU A 107 -7.39 -24.47 -4.58
C LEU A 107 -7.16 -25.80 -3.86
N TRP A 108 -8.19 -26.47 -3.36
CA TRP A 108 -8.02 -27.80 -2.75
C TRP A 108 -7.42 -28.82 -3.71
N TRP A 109 -7.70 -28.66 -5.00
CA TRP A 109 -7.22 -29.56 -6.03
C TRP A 109 -5.86 -29.15 -6.60
N ALA A 110 -5.71 -27.90 -7.03
CA ALA A 110 -4.49 -27.37 -7.64
C ALA A 110 -3.40 -27.09 -6.61
N CYS A 111 -3.78 -26.86 -5.34
CA CYS A 111 -2.90 -26.50 -4.27
C CYS A 111 -3.20 -27.22 -2.94
N PRO A 112 -3.17 -28.57 -2.92
CA PRO A 112 -3.53 -29.33 -1.74
C PRO A 112 -2.65 -29.02 -0.52
N GLN A 113 -1.41 -28.56 -0.71
CA GLN A 113 -0.51 -28.16 0.37
C GLN A 113 -1.01 -26.94 1.14
N ALA A 114 -1.86 -26.10 0.53
CA ALA A 114 -2.42 -24.90 1.16
C ALA A 114 -3.80 -25.15 1.79
N SER A 115 -4.31 -26.40 1.84
CA SER A 115 -5.69 -26.69 2.24
C SER A 115 -6.08 -26.21 3.64
N GLU A 116 -5.09 -26.09 4.54
CA GLU A 116 -5.29 -25.59 5.91
C GLU A 116 -5.16 -24.07 6.03
N ASP A 117 -4.65 -23.39 5.00
CA ASP A 117 -4.48 -21.95 4.96
C ASP A 117 -5.80 -21.26 4.58
N ARG A 118 -6.66 -21.11 5.58
CA ARG A 118 -7.97 -20.50 5.41
C ARG A 118 -7.90 -19.07 4.89
N LEU A 119 -6.89 -18.30 5.28
CA LEU A 119 -6.77 -16.91 4.82
C LEU A 119 -6.45 -16.87 3.33
N PHE A 120 -5.50 -17.68 2.86
CA PHE A 120 -5.19 -17.78 1.43
C PHE A 120 -6.42 -18.24 0.62
N HIS A 121 -7.12 -19.26 1.09
CA HIS A 121 -8.32 -19.80 0.46
C HIS A 121 -9.44 -18.76 0.33
N GLU A 122 -9.80 -18.07 1.43
CA GLU A 122 -10.83 -17.05 1.39
C GLU A 122 -10.38 -15.82 0.58
N ALA A 123 -9.11 -15.41 0.68
CA ALA A 123 -8.60 -14.26 -0.05
C ALA A 123 -8.63 -14.48 -1.57
N PHE A 124 -8.19 -15.66 -2.02
CA PHE A 124 -8.30 -16.05 -3.43
C PHE A 124 -9.76 -16.06 -3.87
N SER A 125 -10.64 -16.72 -3.11
CA SER A 125 -12.05 -16.87 -3.45
C SER A 125 -12.77 -15.52 -3.57
N VAL A 126 -12.56 -14.60 -2.61
CA VAL A 126 -13.08 -13.22 -2.69
C VAL A 126 -12.54 -12.49 -3.92
N ALA A 127 -11.26 -12.66 -4.25
CA ALA A 127 -10.61 -11.97 -5.37
C ALA A 127 -11.16 -12.37 -6.74
N VAL A 128 -11.67 -13.59 -6.89
CA VAL A 128 -12.07 -14.17 -8.19
C VAL A 128 -13.58 -14.39 -8.36
N SER A 129 -14.35 -14.42 -7.27
CA SER A 129 -15.78 -14.76 -7.30
C SER A 129 -16.69 -13.63 -7.80
N GLY A 130 -16.18 -12.40 -7.84
CA GLY A 130 -16.95 -11.18 -8.09
C GLY A 130 -17.40 -10.48 -6.80
N GLU A 131 -17.15 -11.05 -5.62
CA GLU A 131 -17.49 -10.42 -4.33
C GLU A 131 -16.86 -9.03 -4.17
N LEU A 132 -15.61 -8.83 -4.61
CA LEU A 132 -14.90 -7.54 -4.49
C LEU A 132 -15.69 -6.34 -5.04
N ALA A 133 -16.37 -6.51 -6.17
CA ALA A 133 -17.12 -5.41 -6.80
C ALA A 133 -18.31 -4.99 -5.93
N ALA A 134 -19.02 -5.95 -5.33
CA ALA A 134 -20.16 -5.70 -4.46
C ALA A 134 -19.78 -4.92 -3.18
N TRP A 135 -18.52 -5.06 -2.74
CA TRP A 135 -18.04 -4.38 -1.54
C TRP A 135 -17.59 -2.93 -1.77
N LYS A 136 -17.44 -2.47 -3.02
CA LYS A 136 -17.14 -1.06 -3.32
C LYS A 136 -18.24 -0.10 -2.86
N GLU A 137 -19.47 -0.59 -2.74
CA GLU A 137 -20.64 0.19 -2.31
C GLU A 137 -20.88 0.11 -0.79
N ALA A 138 -20.10 -0.69 -0.05
CA ALA A 138 -20.27 -0.85 1.38
C ALA A 138 -19.76 0.38 2.18
N PRO A 139 -20.20 0.55 3.44
CA PRO A 139 -19.67 1.60 4.30
C PRO A 139 -18.14 1.54 4.39
N TYR A 140 -17.50 2.69 4.24
CA TYR A 140 -16.06 2.80 4.23
C TYR A 140 -15.42 2.18 5.48
N GLN A 141 -14.45 1.29 5.29
CA GLN A 141 -13.61 0.72 6.33
C GLN A 141 -12.14 1.03 6.00
N SER A 142 -11.35 1.46 6.98
CA SER A 142 -9.92 1.68 6.76
C SER A 142 -9.15 0.36 6.77
N LEU A 143 -7.97 0.34 6.15
CA LEU A 143 -7.14 -0.86 6.10
C LEU A 143 -6.80 -1.42 7.48
N SER A 144 -6.43 -0.55 8.41
CA SER A 144 -6.16 -0.95 9.79
C SER A 144 -7.37 -1.58 10.48
N ARG A 145 -8.58 -1.05 10.26
CA ARG A 145 -9.80 -1.64 10.84
C ARG A 145 -10.16 -2.95 10.14
N ALA A 146 -9.97 -3.03 8.82
CA ALA A 146 -10.21 -4.23 8.06
C ALA A 146 -9.27 -5.37 8.50
N ALA A 147 -7.99 -5.08 8.67
CA ALA A 147 -7.03 -6.05 9.17
C ALA A 147 -7.32 -6.51 10.60
N VAL A 148 -7.67 -5.60 11.52
CA VAL A 148 -8.11 -5.99 12.88
C VAL A 148 -9.37 -6.87 12.83
N GLU A 149 -10.31 -6.55 11.94
CA GLU A 149 -11.53 -7.33 11.76
C GLU A 149 -11.21 -8.75 11.30
N VAL A 150 -10.37 -8.91 10.27
CA VAL A 150 -9.95 -10.23 9.78
C VAL A 150 -9.17 -10.99 10.85
N ALA A 151 -8.27 -10.32 11.56
CA ALA A 151 -7.43 -10.94 12.60
C ALA A 151 -8.21 -11.40 13.83
N SER A 152 -9.26 -10.68 14.21
CA SER A 152 -10.08 -10.99 15.40
C SER A 152 -11.29 -11.87 15.10
N ALA A 153 -11.59 -12.12 13.82
CA ALA A 153 -12.69 -12.97 13.44
C ALA A 153 -12.45 -14.44 13.84
N PRO A 154 -13.44 -15.12 14.46
CA PRO A 154 -13.33 -16.54 14.78
C PRO A 154 -13.23 -17.41 13.53
N ALA A 155 -13.71 -16.91 12.39
CA ALA A 155 -13.54 -17.51 11.08
C ALA A 155 -13.50 -16.42 9.98
N VAL A 156 -12.61 -16.61 9.00
CA VAL A 156 -12.39 -15.68 7.88
C VAL A 156 -13.50 -15.68 6.84
N ASP A 157 -14.39 -16.68 6.87
CA ASP A 157 -15.52 -16.87 5.96
C ASP A 157 -16.82 -16.19 6.45
N THR A 158 -16.77 -15.49 7.59
CA THR A 158 -17.94 -14.71 8.07
C THR A 158 -18.20 -13.49 7.17
N PRO A 159 -19.46 -13.02 7.04
CA PRO A 159 -19.76 -11.85 6.19
C PRO A 159 -18.96 -10.60 6.56
N ARG A 160 -18.66 -10.41 7.85
CA ARG A 160 -17.89 -9.28 8.36
C ARG A 160 -16.40 -9.41 8.02
N ALA A 161 -15.83 -10.60 8.20
CA ALA A 161 -14.43 -10.87 7.82
C ALA A 161 -14.23 -10.83 6.31
N ARG A 162 -15.14 -11.39 5.49
CA ARG A 162 -15.07 -11.32 4.03
C ARG A 162 -15.15 -9.89 3.49
N ARG A 163 -16.01 -9.04 4.08
CA ARG A 163 -16.05 -7.60 3.76
C ARG A 163 -14.71 -6.90 4.05
N ALA A 164 -14.14 -7.18 5.22
CA ALA A 164 -12.86 -6.63 5.61
C ALA A 164 -11.72 -7.15 4.70
N LEU A 165 -11.75 -8.43 4.34
CA LEU A 165 -10.82 -9.04 3.41
C LEU A 165 -10.92 -8.41 2.02
N ALA A 166 -12.15 -8.21 1.52
CA ALA A 166 -12.40 -7.51 0.27
C ALA A 166 -11.84 -6.08 0.28
N ARG A 167 -11.95 -5.39 1.42
CA ARG A 167 -11.34 -4.06 1.59
C ARG A 167 -9.81 -4.10 1.48
N ILE A 168 -9.15 -5.11 2.07
CA ILE A 168 -7.70 -5.27 1.99
C ILE A 168 -7.27 -5.59 0.54
N LEU A 169 -7.94 -6.56 -0.08
CA LEU A 169 -7.69 -6.98 -1.46
C LEU A 169 -7.91 -5.84 -2.47
N GLY A 170 -8.89 -4.96 -2.20
CA GLY A 170 -9.20 -3.81 -3.03
C GLY A 170 -8.11 -2.73 -3.12
N GLU A 171 -7.03 -2.83 -2.33
CA GLU A 171 -5.86 -1.96 -2.48
C GLU A 171 -4.94 -2.38 -3.62
N SER A 172 -5.04 -3.63 -4.08
CA SER A 172 -4.23 -4.10 -5.18
C SER A 172 -4.74 -3.52 -6.50
N VAL A 173 -3.84 -2.95 -7.28
CA VAL A 173 -4.13 -2.63 -8.69
C VAL A 173 -4.04 -3.92 -9.49
N GLY A 174 -5.19 -4.51 -9.82
CA GLY A 174 -5.28 -5.80 -10.48
C GLY A 174 -5.35 -6.96 -9.49
N PHE A 175 -4.81 -8.12 -9.85
CA PHE A 175 -4.80 -9.28 -8.97
C PHE A 175 -3.69 -9.15 -7.90
N PRO A 176 -3.95 -9.44 -6.61
CA PRO A 176 -2.98 -9.25 -5.53
C PRO A 176 -1.70 -10.06 -5.73
N GLN A 177 -0.53 -9.42 -5.67
CA GLN A 177 0.74 -10.09 -5.95
C GLN A 177 1.09 -11.15 -4.90
N ALA A 178 0.63 -10.96 -3.66
CA ALA A 178 0.75 -11.95 -2.59
C ALA A 178 0.10 -13.28 -2.98
N LEU A 179 -1.10 -13.23 -3.58
CA LEU A 179 -1.79 -14.41 -4.06
C LEU A 179 -1.03 -15.04 -5.24
N SER A 180 -0.55 -14.25 -6.21
CA SER A 180 0.24 -14.78 -7.34
C SER A 180 1.56 -15.43 -6.90
N ARG A 181 2.24 -14.87 -5.89
CA ARG A 181 3.45 -15.49 -5.31
C ARG A 181 3.14 -16.84 -4.68
N ARG A 182 2.05 -16.93 -3.91
CA ARG A 182 1.61 -18.17 -3.27
C ARG A 182 1.13 -19.22 -4.28
N LEU A 183 0.41 -18.82 -5.32
CA LEU A 183 0.01 -19.71 -6.42
C LEU A 183 1.24 -20.29 -7.14
N ARG A 184 2.25 -19.47 -7.44
CA ARG A 184 3.52 -19.94 -8.02
C ARG A 184 4.27 -20.91 -7.12
N GLN A 185 4.40 -20.60 -5.83
CA GLN A 185 5.00 -21.54 -4.86
C GLN A 185 4.31 -22.90 -4.89
N CYS A 186 2.99 -22.89 -5.07
CA CYS A 186 2.23 -24.12 -5.19
C CYS A 186 2.50 -24.88 -6.48
N GLN A 187 2.53 -24.18 -7.61
CA GLN A 187 2.90 -24.73 -8.92
C GLN A 187 4.32 -25.33 -8.90
N ASP A 188 5.25 -24.68 -8.21
CA ASP A 188 6.64 -25.11 -8.06
C ASP A 188 6.83 -26.27 -7.06
N GLY A 189 5.75 -26.72 -6.41
CA GLY A 189 5.79 -27.81 -5.43
C GLY A 189 6.49 -27.44 -4.12
N ALA A 190 6.58 -26.15 -3.79
CA ALA A 190 7.20 -25.68 -2.55
C ALA A 190 6.42 -26.15 -1.31
N ARG A 191 7.12 -26.33 -0.19
CA ARG A 191 6.48 -26.71 1.08
C ARG A 191 5.70 -25.54 1.67
N TRP A 192 4.41 -25.73 1.91
CA TRP A 192 3.54 -24.75 2.56
C TRP A 192 3.67 -24.84 4.09
N VAL A 193 4.73 -24.22 4.64
CA VAL A 193 5.05 -24.34 6.07
C VAL A 193 4.46 -23.20 6.90
N VAL A 194 4.31 -22.01 6.30
CA VAL A 194 3.83 -20.82 6.99
C VAL A 194 2.57 -20.32 6.29
N PRO A 195 1.42 -20.30 6.99
CA PRO A 195 0.20 -19.71 6.46
C PRO A 195 0.41 -18.26 6.04
N MET A 196 -0.36 -17.81 5.06
CA MET A 196 -0.42 -16.42 4.66
C MET A 196 -0.75 -15.54 5.85
N SER A 197 -0.04 -14.43 5.99
CA SER A 197 -0.36 -13.40 6.98
C SER A 197 -1.16 -12.26 6.36
N ILE A 198 -1.87 -11.49 7.18
CA ILE A 198 -2.59 -10.31 6.72
C ILE A 198 -1.60 -9.25 6.21
N ASP A 199 -0.41 -9.13 6.81
CA ASP A 199 0.64 -8.23 6.34
C ASP A 199 1.13 -8.63 4.94
N GLU A 200 1.33 -9.93 4.70
CA GLU A 200 1.68 -10.43 3.37
C GLU A 200 0.60 -10.09 2.34
N LEU A 201 -0.67 -10.31 2.68
CA LEU A 201 -1.81 -10.05 1.80
C LEU A 201 -2.03 -8.57 1.52
N ALA A 202 -1.84 -7.72 2.52
CA ALA A 202 -1.90 -6.27 2.41
C ALA A 202 -0.66 -5.68 1.72
N GLU A 203 0.26 -6.52 1.24
CA GLU A 203 1.54 -6.14 0.63
C GLU A 203 2.36 -5.20 1.54
N VAL A 204 2.21 -5.40 2.84
CA VAL A 204 2.97 -4.72 3.87
C VAL A 204 4.29 -5.47 4.03
N GLU A 205 5.32 -4.99 3.36
CA GLU A 205 6.65 -5.59 3.48
C GLU A 205 7.26 -5.24 4.86
N VAL A 206 7.34 -6.23 5.75
CA VAL A 206 8.05 -6.10 7.04
C VAL A 206 9.56 -6.07 6.75
N ARG A 207 10.07 -4.90 6.39
CA ARG A 207 11.51 -4.69 6.15
C ARG A 207 12.24 -4.49 7.48
N ALA A 208 12.76 -5.54 8.10
CA ALA A 208 13.59 -5.40 9.30
C ALA A 208 14.70 -4.37 9.05
N ALA A 209 14.65 -3.22 9.72
CA ALA A 209 15.57 -2.11 9.54
C ALA A 209 16.05 -1.59 10.90
N GLY A 210 17.27 -1.07 10.96
CA GLY A 210 17.79 -0.38 12.13
C GLY A 210 17.33 1.08 12.20
N PRO A 211 17.53 1.76 13.34
CA PRO A 211 17.39 3.22 13.39
C PRO A 211 18.38 3.90 12.45
N ALA A 212 17.97 5.01 11.85
CA ALA A 212 18.82 5.81 10.96
C ALA A 212 18.63 7.31 11.24
N THR A 213 19.71 8.07 11.21
CA THR A 213 19.70 9.55 11.30
C THR A 213 20.71 10.10 10.31
N VAL A 214 20.29 11.04 9.46
CA VAL A 214 21.18 11.78 8.58
C VAL A 214 20.96 13.27 8.76
N VAL A 215 22.05 14.03 8.79
CA VAL A 215 22.04 15.49 8.79
C VAL A 215 22.88 15.98 7.62
N LEU A 216 22.30 16.84 6.81
CA LEU A 216 22.97 17.51 5.70
C LEU A 216 23.09 19.00 5.97
N SER A 217 24.16 19.61 5.48
CA SER A 217 24.17 21.05 5.21
C SER A 217 23.14 21.35 4.12
N ARG A 218 22.24 22.30 4.37
CA ARG A 218 21.25 22.73 3.38
C ARG A 218 21.92 23.42 2.20
N HIS A 219 22.98 24.17 2.47
CA HIS A 219 23.71 24.97 1.47
C HIS A 219 24.46 24.08 0.48
N SER A 220 25.25 23.12 0.98
CA SER A 220 26.13 22.32 0.13
C SER A 220 25.63 20.91 -0.17
N GLY A 221 24.74 20.38 0.67
CA GLY A 221 24.36 18.96 0.63
C GLY A 221 25.39 18.02 1.25
N GLU A 222 26.45 18.54 1.86
CA GLU A 222 27.44 17.76 2.61
C GLU A 222 26.80 17.05 3.80
N VAL A 223 27.22 15.81 4.06
CA VAL A 223 26.73 15.00 5.18
C VAL A 223 27.50 15.38 6.44
N LEU A 224 26.82 16.04 7.39
CA LEU A 224 27.38 16.47 8.67
C LEU A 224 27.25 15.41 9.77
N LEU A 225 26.24 14.54 9.65
CA LEU A 225 26.04 13.39 10.53
C LEU A 225 25.38 12.26 9.75
N SER A 226 25.87 11.03 9.95
CA SER A 226 25.27 9.82 9.39
C SER A 226 25.38 8.68 10.40
N GLU A 227 24.24 8.25 10.94
CA GLU A 227 24.12 7.18 11.92
C GLU A 227 23.16 6.11 11.40
N GLY A 228 23.59 4.84 11.43
CA GLY A 228 22.76 3.70 11.01
C GLY A 228 22.60 3.55 9.49
N ASP A 229 21.56 2.84 9.07
CA ASP A 229 21.33 2.46 7.67
C ASP A 229 20.61 3.56 6.88
N VAL A 230 21.33 4.66 6.61
CA VAL A 230 20.76 5.87 5.98
C VAL A 230 20.52 5.72 4.46
N ARG A 231 21.07 4.68 3.82
CA ARG A 231 20.99 4.46 2.36
C ARG A 231 19.91 3.44 1.97
N ARG A 232 19.44 2.61 2.91
CA ARG A 232 18.39 1.64 2.61
C ARG A 232 17.05 2.31 2.36
N ALA A 233 16.42 1.96 1.24
CA ALA A 233 15.07 2.39 0.92
C ALA A 233 14.04 1.70 1.82
N LEU A 234 13.24 2.51 2.50
CA LEU A 234 12.17 2.07 3.39
C LEU A 234 10.84 2.76 3.01
N PRO A 235 9.68 2.16 3.27
CA PRO A 235 8.41 2.85 3.09
C PRO A 235 8.40 4.16 3.88
N TYR A 236 7.97 5.24 3.24
CA TYR A 236 8.21 6.62 3.72
C TYR A 236 7.01 7.22 4.47
N GLY A 237 5.85 6.53 4.47
CA GLY A 237 4.64 7.02 5.11
C GLY A 237 4.26 8.43 4.63
N SER A 238 3.77 9.28 5.52
CA SER A 238 3.38 10.65 5.15
C SER A 238 4.53 11.67 5.00
N VAL A 239 5.80 11.25 5.03
CA VAL A 239 6.94 12.20 4.99
C VAL A 239 7.08 12.88 3.62
N LEU A 240 6.51 12.34 2.53
CA LEU A 240 6.60 12.95 1.20
C LEU A 240 5.39 13.83 0.80
N LYS A 241 4.38 14.00 1.68
CA LYS A 241 3.24 14.89 1.42
C LYS A 241 3.62 16.34 1.06
N PRO A 242 4.71 16.94 1.58
CA PRO A 242 5.10 18.29 1.18
C PRO A 242 5.40 18.42 -0.32
N PHE A 243 5.87 17.36 -0.99
CA PHE A 243 6.11 17.39 -2.43
C PHE A 243 4.80 17.41 -3.22
N VAL A 244 3.76 16.74 -2.73
CA VAL A 244 2.39 16.82 -3.30
C VAL A 244 1.81 18.22 -3.10
N TYR A 245 1.95 18.76 -1.89
CA TYR A 245 1.53 20.12 -1.59
C TYR A 245 2.25 21.12 -2.50
N ALA A 246 3.57 20.99 -2.65
CA ALA A 246 4.38 21.81 -3.52
C ALA A 246 4.01 21.65 -5.01
N ALA A 247 3.65 20.46 -5.47
CA ALA A 247 3.22 20.25 -6.85
C ALA A 247 1.85 20.87 -7.17
N GLY A 248 1.03 21.17 -6.16
CA GLY A 248 -0.23 21.87 -6.35
C GLY A 248 -0.01 23.30 -6.85
N ALA A 249 -0.74 23.69 -7.90
CA ALA A 249 -0.70 25.07 -8.38
C ALA A 249 -1.24 26.04 -7.30
N PRO A 250 -0.70 27.27 -7.21
CA PRO A 250 -1.28 28.30 -6.34
C PRO A 250 -2.79 28.47 -6.61
N GLY A 251 -3.61 28.39 -5.56
CA GLY A 251 -5.08 28.43 -5.66
C GLY A 251 -5.76 27.11 -6.04
N ALA A 252 -5.03 26.07 -6.43
CA ALA A 252 -5.58 24.74 -6.72
C ALA A 252 -5.79 23.86 -5.47
N HIS A 253 -5.46 24.37 -4.29
CA HIS A 253 -5.68 23.71 -3.01
C HIS A 253 -7.13 23.88 -2.54
N PRO A 254 -7.97 22.84 -2.58
CA PRO A 254 -9.36 22.97 -2.19
C PRO A 254 -9.49 23.10 -0.68
N VAL A 255 -10.54 23.79 -0.24
CA VAL A 255 -11.07 23.64 1.12
C VAL A 255 -12.07 22.49 1.09
N LEU A 256 -11.88 21.49 1.94
CA LEU A 256 -12.64 20.24 1.92
C LEU A 256 -13.42 20.06 3.23
N PRO A 257 -14.67 19.57 3.17
CA PRO A 257 -15.41 19.24 4.38
C PRO A 257 -14.78 18.03 5.06
N ALA A 258 -14.54 18.11 6.37
CA ALA A 258 -14.08 16.95 7.13
C ALA A 258 -15.16 15.87 7.17
N ARG A 259 -14.76 14.60 7.02
CA ARG A 259 -15.68 13.46 7.03
C ARG A 259 -15.61 12.71 8.35
N ALA A 260 -16.62 12.92 9.20
CA ALA A 260 -16.75 12.19 10.46
C ALA A 260 -16.88 10.67 10.21
N GLY A 261 -16.25 9.86 11.05
CA GLY A 261 -16.31 8.39 10.96
C GLY A 261 -15.38 7.75 9.91
N VAL A 262 -14.73 8.54 9.05
CA VAL A 262 -13.72 8.05 8.08
C VAL A 262 -12.33 8.13 8.70
N GLN A 263 -11.61 6.99 8.76
CA GLN A 263 -10.34 6.90 9.50
C GLN A 263 -9.25 7.82 8.93
N GLU A 264 -9.21 8.01 7.63
CA GLU A 264 -8.22 8.84 6.93
C GLU A 264 -8.42 10.31 7.24
N TRP A 265 -9.63 10.69 7.69
CA TRP A 265 -10.00 11.99 8.23
C TRP A 265 -9.82 12.10 9.75
N ALA A 266 -9.41 11.02 10.45
CA ALA A 266 -9.10 11.03 11.88
C ALA A 266 -7.70 11.62 12.15
N CYS A 267 -7.54 12.91 11.83
CA CYS A 267 -6.26 13.61 11.75
C CYS A 267 -5.86 14.32 13.06
N GLY A 268 -6.37 13.85 14.18
CA GLY A 268 -6.21 14.46 15.51
C GLY A 268 -7.48 15.16 16.02
N PRO A 269 -7.52 15.49 17.33
CA PRO A 269 -8.67 16.15 17.95
C PRO A 269 -8.85 17.59 17.41
N GLY A 270 -10.08 18.08 17.46
CA GLY A 270 -10.40 19.47 17.11
C GLY A 270 -10.20 19.81 15.63
N LEU A 271 -10.32 18.83 14.73
CA LEU A 271 -10.26 19.09 13.29
C LEU A 271 -11.43 20.00 12.88
N PRO A 272 -11.20 21.10 12.16
CA PRO A 272 -12.26 22.00 11.74
C PRO A 272 -13.21 21.31 10.75
N SER A 273 -14.45 21.77 10.68
CA SER A 273 -15.46 21.25 9.74
C SER A 273 -15.08 21.45 8.27
N LYS A 274 -14.23 22.44 7.99
CA LYS A 274 -13.60 22.71 6.71
C LYS A 274 -12.08 22.72 6.89
N VAL A 275 -11.41 21.86 6.15
CA VAL A 275 -9.95 21.67 6.22
C VAL A 275 -9.33 22.22 4.94
N ASP A 276 -8.38 23.14 5.10
CA ASP A 276 -7.54 23.66 4.03
C ASP A 276 -6.26 22.81 3.86
N ALA A 277 -5.51 23.03 2.77
CA ALA A 277 -4.29 22.25 2.51
C ALA A 277 -3.22 22.42 3.60
N ARG A 278 -3.13 23.61 4.22
CA ARG A 278 -2.20 23.86 5.32
C ARG A 278 -2.53 22.97 6.51
N THR A 279 -3.78 22.95 6.95
CA THR A 279 -4.25 22.08 8.03
C THR A 279 -4.08 20.62 7.66
N GLY A 280 -4.43 20.23 6.43
CA GLY A 280 -4.23 18.88 5.91
C GLY A 280 -2.77 18.42 5.96
N LEU A 281 -1.83 19.29 5.57
CA LEU A 281 -0.39 19.00 5.60
C LEU A 281 0.14 18.89 7.04
N LEU A 282 -0.17 19.88 7.89
CA LEU A 282 0.32 19.97 9.28
C LEU A 282 -0.22 18.85 10.17
N ARG A 283 -1.49 18.49 10.00
CA ARG A 283 -2.12 17.36 10.71
C ARG A 283 -1.84 16.02 10.05
N SER A 284 -1.07 15.99 8.95
CA SER A 284 -0.76 14.80 8.17
C SER A 284 -2.01 14.02 7.75
N CYS A 285 -3.06 14.73 7.35
CA CYS A 285 -4.39 14.19 7.15
C CYS A 285 -4.50 13.44 5.83
N ASN A 286 -4.65 12.11 5.84
CA ASN A 286 -4.71 11.32 4.60
C ASN A 286 -5.97 11.65 3.77
N GLY A 287 -7.11 11.78 4.44
CA GLY A 287 -8.42 12.01 3.82
C GLY A 287 -8.47 13.29 3.00
N TYR A 288 -7.75 14.33 3.45
CA TYR A 288 -7.62 15.58 2.68
C TYR A 288 -7.00 15.36 1.30
N PHE A 289 -5.89 14.62 1.21
CA PHE A 289 -5.19 14.41 -0.07
C PHE A 289 -5.96 13.45 -0.99
N LEU A 290 -6.58 12.41 -0.43
CA LEU A 290 -7.44 11.49 -1.19
C LEU A 290 -8.65 12.22 -1.77
N ASP A 291 -9.34 13.04 -0.97
CA ASP A 291 -10.51 13.79 -1.45
C ASP A 291 -10.10 14.96 -2.39
N TRP A 292 -8.87 15.48 -2.28
CA TRP A 292 -8.30 16.43 -3.26
C TRP A 292 -8.10 15.77 -4.62
N GLU A 293 -7.55 14.55 -4.66
CA GLU A 293 -7.44 13.75 -5.90
C GLU A 293 -8.82 13.43 -6.48
N ALA A 294 -9.78 13.00 -5.65
CA ALA A 294 -11.13 12.68 -6.10
C ALA A 294 -11.87 13.87 -6.73
N LYS A 295 -11.53 15.10 -6.35
CA LYS A 295 -12.04 16.33 -6.99
C LYS A 295 -11.37 16.68 -8.33
N GLY A 296 -10.33 15.95 -8.73
CA GLY A 296 -9.61 16.14 -9.99
C GLY A 296 -8.61 17.31 -10.00
N GLY A 297 -8.41 17.98 -8.86
CA GLY A 297 -7.52 19.15 -8.76
C GLY A 297 -6.12 18.86 -8.22
N ALA A 298 -5.85 17.62 -7.80
CA ALA A 298 -4.54 17.22 -7.27
C ALA A 298 -3.54 16.95 -8.40
N PRO A 299 -2.23 17.15 -8.16
CA PRO A 299 -1.21 16.72 -9.10
C PRO A 299 -1.26 15.20 -9.28
N LYS A 300 -1.00 14.73 -10.50
CA LYS A 300 -0.75 13.29 -10.74
C LYS A 300 0.60 12.92 -10.13
N GLY A 301 0.63 11.86 -9.32
CA GLY A 301 1.85 11.43 -8.64
C GLY A 301 2.45 12.55 -7.76
N PHE A 302 3.73 12.82 -7.96
CA PHE A 302 4.44 13.94 -7.31
C PHE A 302 4.55 15.20 -8.19
N GLY A 303 3.86 15.24 -9.35
CA GLY A 303 3.96 16.34 -10.31
C GLY A 303 5.41 16.61 -10.74
N ALA A 304 5.82 17.88 -10.76
CA ALA A 304 7.18 18.28 -11.14
C ALA A 304 8.30 17.72 -10.24
N TRP A 305 7.96 17.17 -9.07
CA TRP A 305 8.92 16.58 -8.13
C TRP A 305 9.24 15.11 -8.41
N GLU A 306 8.51 14.46 -9.33
CA GLU A 306 8.70 13.03 -9.61
C GLU A 306 10.14 12.73 -10.06
N GLY A 307 10.69 13.48 -11.01
CA GLY A 307 12.07 13.30 -11.46
C GLY A 307 13.12 13.53 -10.37
N VAL A 308 12.85 14.45 -9.43
CA VAL A 308 13.74 14.67 -8.27
C VAL A 308 13.72 13.45 -7.35
N LEU A 309 12.54 12.94 -7.03
CA LEU A 309 12.37 11.78 -6.15
C LEU A 309 12.93 10.50 -6.78
N GLU A 310 12.76 10.30 -8.08
CA GLU A 310 13.39 9.21 -8.84
C GLU A 310 14.92 9.32 -8.78
N ALA A 311 15.49 10.50 -9.03
CA ALA A 311 16.93 10.71 -9.00
C ALA A 311 17.58 10.45 -7.63
N VAL A 312 16.84 10.66 -6.53
CA VAL A 312 17.31 10.33 -5.17
C VAL A 312 16.96 8.91 -4.71
N GLY A 313 16.41 8.07 -5.60
CA GLY A 313 16.24 6.63 -5.39
C GLY A 313 14.85 6.19 -4.94
N LEU A 314 13.77 6.87 -5.36
CA LEU A 314 12.40 6.36 -5.18
C LEU A 314 12.25 5.05 -5.96
N THR A 315 11.79 3.99 -5.29
CA THR A 315 11.83 2.61 -5.84
C THR A 315 10.80 2.31 -6.94
N GLY A 316 10.02 3.28 -7.41
CA GLY A 316 9.03 3.10 -8.46
C GLY A 316 8.09 4.28 -8.62
N LYS A 317 7.14 4.16 -9.54
CA LYS A 317 6.12 5.19 -9.80
C LYS A 317 4.84 4.95 -8.98
N PRO A 318 4.25 6.00 -8.41
CA PRO A 318 2.97 5.88 -7.71
C PRO A 318 1.83 5.56 -8.68
N ALA A 319 0.95 4.63 -8.30
CA ALA A 319 -0.24 4.33 -9.08
C ALA A 319 -1.35 5.37 -8.87
N ASP A 320 -1.47 5.91 -7.65
CA ASP A 320 -2.49 6.87 -7.24
C ASP A 320 -2.03 7.67 -5.99
N MET A 321 -2.87 8.57 -5.49
CA MET A 321 -2.57 9.37 -4.30
C MET A 321 -2.30 8.54 -3.03
N ALA A 322 -2.85 7.34 -2.88
CA ALA A 322 -2.60 6.50 -1.72
C ALA A 322 -1.14 6.02 -1.66
N ASP A 323 -0.52 5.74 -2.80
CA ASP A 323 0.92 5.50 -2.90
C ASP A 323 1.72 6.77 -2.58
N VAL A 324 1.34 7.90 -3.19
CA VAL A 324 2.04 9.18 -3.05
C VAL A 324 2.11 9.64 -1.60
N ILE A 325 1.01 9.53 -0.84
CA ILE A 325 0.96 9.95 0.57
C ILE A 325 1.50 8.91 1.55
N GLY A 326 2.01 7.79 1.03
CA GLY A 326 2.54 6.65 1.78
C GLY A 326 1.49 5.99 2.67
N LEU A 327 0.23 5.93 2.20
CA LEU A 327 -0.80 5.12 2.84
C LEU A 327 -0.53 3.64 2.58
N ARG A 328 -0.02 3.29 1.39
CA ARG A 328 0.50 1.96 1.04
C ARG A 328 2.01 1.90 1.18
N SER A 329 2.52 0.72 1.53
CA SER A 329 3.96 0.47 1.70
C SER A 329 4.67 0.01 0.41
N ARG A 330 4.07 0.28 -0.77
CA ARG A 330 4.57 -0.16 -2.08
C ARG A 330 5.83 0.58 -2.52
N LEU A 331 5.91 1.88 -2.23
CA LEU A 331 7.05 2.71 -2.60
C LEU A 331 7.96 2.96 -1.39
N ALA A 332 9.24 3.07 -1.66
CA ALA A 332 10.26 3.26 -0.65
C ALA A 332 11.26 4.33 -1.09
N LEU A 333 11.82 5.04 -0.11
CA LEU A 333 12.90 6.00 -0.30
C LEU A 333 13.84 5.93 0.91
N SER A 334 15.14 6.18 0.70
CA SER A 334 16.11 6.11 1.79
C SER A 334 16.09 7.38 2.66
N PRO A 335 16.49 7.32 3.94
CA PRO A 335 16.67 8.52 4.77
C PRO A 335 17.53 9.59 4.12
N TRP A 336 18.64 9.18 3.49
CA TRP A 336 19.50 10.06 2.71
C TRP A 336 18.78 10.68 1.51
N GLY A 337 18.00 9.88 0.76
CA GLY A 337 17.22 10.36 -0.38
C GLY A 337 16.16 11.38 0.03
N VAL A 338 15.45 11.13 1.14
CA VAL A 338 14.51 12.11 1.73
C VAL A 338 15.25 13.40 2.09
N ALA A 339 16.43 13.31 2.72
CA ALA A 339 17.19 14.50 3.10
C ALA A 339 17.62 15.34 1.89
N GLN A 340 18.10 14.70 0.82
CA GLN A 340 18.46 15.41 -0.42
C GLN A 340 17.24 16.04 -1.08
N ALA A 341 16.11 15.34 -1.13
CA ALA A 341 14.88 15.89 -1.68
C ALA A 341 14.38 17.10 -0.88
N TYR A 342 14.45 17.07 0.46
CA TYR A 342 14.06 18.19 1.30
C TYR A 342 15.01 19.39 1.20
N ARG A 343 16.30 19.15 0.92
CA ARG A 343 17.24 20.23 0.60
C ARG A 343 16.80 20.99 -0.64
N LEU A 344 16.47 20.28 -1.71
CA LEU A 344 15.98 20.86 -2.96
C LEU A 344 14.61 21.52 -2.79
N LEU A 345 13.71 20.92 -1.99
CA LEU A 345 12.43 21.54 -1.63
C LEU A 345 12.64 22.87 -0.92
N GLY A 346 13.59 22.93 0.01
CA GLY A 346 13.91 24.16 0.72
C GLY A 346 14.45 25.27 -0.16
N GLU A 347 15.18 24.93 -1.22
CA GLU A 347 15.67 25.90 -2.19
C GLU A 347 14.56 26.38 -3.12
N ALA A 348 13.82 25.46 -3.74
CA ALA A 348 12.86 25.83 -4.78
C ALA A 348 11.51 26.31 -4.22
N ARG A 349 11.13 25.90 -3.01
CA ARG A 349 9.80 26.17 -2.40
C ARG A 349 9.89 26.56 -0.92
N PRO A 350 10.54 27.70 -0.60
CA PRO A 350 10.62 28.21 0.76
C PRO A 350 9.24 28.53 1.37
N ASP A 351 8.24 28.83 0.54
CA ASP A 351 6.84 29.01 0.95
C ASP A 351 6.24 27.74 1.59
N VAL A 352 6.59 26.56 1.08
CA VAL A 352 6.14 25.28 1.62
C VAL A 352 6.84 24.97 2.95
N LEU A 353 8.13 25.30 3.07
CA LEU A 353 8.84 25.21 4.35
C LEU A 353 8.20 26.12 5.41
N ALA A 354 7.88 27.37 5.05
CA ALA A 354 7.22 28.30 5.97
C ALA A 354 5.90 27.76 6.50
N VAL A 355 5.11 27.07 5.66
CA VAL A 355 3.90 26.36 6.12
C VAL A 355 4.24 25.26 7.12
N MET A 356 5.28 24.46 6.87
CA MET A 356 5.69 23.35 7.74
C MET A 356 6.33 23.77 9.06
N ALA A 357 6.83 25.00 9.18
CA ALA A 357 7.41 25.54 10.42
C ALA A 357 6.41 25.56 11.59
N ASP A 358 5.10 25.58 11.31
CA ASP A 358 4.04 25.53 12.31
C ASP A 358 3.74 24.12 12.86
N ASN A 359 4.35 23.06 12.31
CA ASN A 359 4.00 21.69 12.70
C ASN A 359 4.32 21.40 14.18
N ALA A 360 5.43 21.93 14.70
CA ALA A 360 5.76 21.81 16.12
C ALA A 360 4.77 22.54 17.03
N ALA A 361 4.10 23.59 16.55
CA ALA A 361 3.14 24.37 17.33
C ALA A 361 1.69 23.89 17.19
N ARG A 362 1.29 23.44 16.00
CA ARG A 362 -0.12 23.19 15.64
C ARG A 362 -0.35 21.86 14.91
N GLY A 363 0.70 21.12 14.57
CA GLY A 363 0.62 19.93 13.73
C GLY A 363 0.71 18.61 14.52
N THR A 364 1.28 17.59 13.89
CA THR A 364 1.50 16.26 14.48
C THR A 364 2.50 16.28 15.63
N LEU A 365 3.37 17.29 15.73
CA LEU A 365 4.37 17.41 16.81
C LEU A 365 3.99 18.44 17.88
N ALA A 366 2.76 18.96 17.85
CA ALA A 366 2.25 19.88 18.87
C ALA A 366 2.12 19.22 20.25
N GLU A 367 2.23 20.03 21.30
CA GLU A 367 2.03 19.65 22.71
C GLU A 367 3.03 18.59 23.22
N LEU A 368 4.24 18.58 22.67
CA LEU A 368 5.34 17.74 23.12
C LEU A 368 6.39 18.59 23.84
N PRO A 369 7.16 18.02 24.78
CA PRO A 369 8.33 18.71 25.33
C PRO A 369 9.32 19.17 24.24
N ALA A 370 9.47 18.37 23.17
CA ALA A 370 10.32 18.69 22.02
C ALA A 370 9.77 19.83 21.14
N SER A 371 8.49 20.19 21.24
CA SER A 371 7.86 21.22 20.40
C SER A 371 8.57 22.57 20.52
N LYS A 372 9.00 22.94 21.74
CA LYS A 372 9.71 24.20 21.99
C LYS A 372 11.07 24.23 21.29
N ALA A 373 11.81 23.12 21.29
CA ALA A 373 13.11 23.02 20.64
C ALA A 373 13.03 22.97 19.11
N LEU A 374 11.86 22.59 18.58
CA LEU A 374 11.57 22.54 17.14
C LEU A 374 10.73 23.74 16.66
N ALA A 375 10.53 24.75 17.51
CA ALA A 375 9.80 25.96 17.12
C ALA A 375 10.54 26.69 16.00
N GLY A 376 9.84 27.01 14.92
CA GLY A 376 10.43 27.62 13.72
C GLY A 376 11.19 26.65 12.81
N VAL A 377 11.34 25.37 13.21
CA VAL A 377 11.90 24.33 12.35
C VAL A 377 10.79 23.72 11.51
N SER A 378 10.99 23.73 10.19
CA SER A 378 10.05 23.14 9.22
C SER A 378 10.08 21.63 9.36
N THR A 379 9.01 21.03 9.87
CA THR A 379 8.98 19.58 10.12
C THR A 379 7.86 18.88 9.39
N LYS A 380 8.12 17.64 8.96
CA LYS A 380 7.09 16.72 8.49
C LYS A 380 7.30 15.33 9.08
N THR A 381 6.20 14.74 9.53
CA THR A 381 6.15 13.40 10.09
C THR A 381 5.64 12.39 9.07
N GLY A 382 6.09 11.14 9.18
CA GLY A 382 5.53 9.97 8.49
C GLY A 382 5.41 8.81 9.47
N THR A 383 4.38 7.98 9.33
CA THR A 383 4.29 6.71 10.08
C THR A 383 3.85 5.64 9.11
N VAL A 384 4.64 4.58 9.03
CA VAL A 384 4.30 3.35 8.34
C VAL A 384 3.73 2.42 9.39
N ARG A 385 2.58 1.81 9.11
CA ARG A 385 1.91 0.88 10.03
C ARG A 385 1.82 -0.49 9.39
N ASP A 386 1.81 -1.52 10.22
CA ASP A 386 1.41 -2.84 9.78
C ASP A 386 -0.12 -2.96 9.67
N ALA A 387 -0.60 -4.11 9.22
CA ALA A 387 -2.02 -4.37 9.08
C ALA A 387 -2.74 -4.21 10.44
N ALA A 388 -2.12 -4.63 11.53
CA ALA A 388 -2.63 -4.43 12.90
C ALA A 388 -2.54 -2.97 13.41
N SER A 389 -2.22 -2.00 12.55
CA SER A 389 -2.08 -0.58 12.88
C SER A 389 -0.91 -0.26 13.83
N ARG A 390 -0.01 -1.20 14.07
CA ARG A 390 1.18 -0.97 14.91
C ARG A 390 2.22 -0.21 14.10
N PRO A 391 2.95 0.75 14.70
CA PRO A 391 4.01 1.47 13.99
C PRO A 391 5.13 0.50 13.58
N GLN A 392 5.47 0.47 12.29
CA GLN A 392 6.66 -0.20 11.79
C GLN A 392 7.84 0.75 11.68
N PHE A 393 7.61 1.93 11.10
CA PHE A 393 8.62 2.99 10.99
C PHE A 393 7.99 4.33 11.30
N GLY A 394 8.63 5.10 12.18
CA GLY A 394 8.37 6.52 12.31
C GLY A 394 9.43 7.32 11.58
N TRP A 395 8.99 8.35 10.87
CA TRP A 395 9.82 9.29 10.13
C TRP A 395 9.64 10.71 10.64
N ILE A 396 10.73 11.45 10.75
CA ILE A 396 10.73 12.92 10.85
C ILE A 396 11.74 13.47 9.86
N ALA A 397 11.28 14.34 8.96
CA ALA A 397 12.13 15.27 8.24
C ALA A 397 12.01 16.65 8.90
N ALA A 398 13.15 17.30 9.14
CA ALA A 398 13.25 18.62 9.75
C ALA A 398 14.21 19.49 8.94
N VAL A 399 13.80 20.71 8.62
CA VAL A 399 14.59 21.66 7.83
C VAL A 399 14.56 23.01 8.52
N ASP A 400 15.73 23.61 8.70
CA ASP A 400 15.85 25.01 9.11
C ASP A 400 16.65 25.82 8.08
N ALA A 401 17.22 26.94 8.50
CA ALA A 401 18.03 27.80 7.64
C ALA A 401 19.27 27.09 7.07
N ASP A 402 19.89 26.20 7.84
CA ASP A 402 21.24 25.67 7.56
C ASP A 402 21.29 24.15 7.42
N LEU A 403 20.31 23.45 7.97
CA LEU A 403 20.34 22.00 8.14
C LEU A 403 19.09 21.33 7.58
N VAL A 404 19.30 20.14 7.01
CA VAL A 404 18.26 19.15 6.76
C VAL A 404 18.55 17.92 7.61
N VAL A 405 17.61 17.53 8.48
CA VAL A 405 17.70 16.34 9.32
C VAL A 405 16.60 15.36 8.94
N VAL A 406 16.95 14.11 8.72
CA VAL A 406 15.99 13.02 8.57
C VAL A 406 16.30 11.92 9.57
N ALA A 407 15.30 11.54 10.35
CA ALA A 407 15.39 10.47 11.33
C ALA A 407 14.31 9.41 11.12
N VAL A 408 14.72 8.14 11.17
CA VAL A 408 13.85 6.97 11.09
C VAL A 408 14.03 6.10 12.31
N ARG A 409 12.92 5.71 12.92
CA ARG A 409 12.90 4.80 14.08
C ARG A 409 11.95 3.62 13.83
N PRO A 410 12.48 2.39 13.78
CA PRO A 410 11.66 1.18 13.77
C PRO A 410 10.77 1.10 15.02
N GLY A 411 9.55 0.62 14.87
CA GLY A 411 8.62 0.36 15.97
C GLY A 411 8.06 1.60 16.69
N LYS A 412 8.48 2.81 16.32
CA LYS A 412 8.12 4.05 17.03
C LYS A 412 7.25 4.97 16.17
N MET A 413 6.34 5.70 16.81
CA MET A 413 5.68 6.86 16.20
C MET A 413 6.59 8.10 16.29
N PRO A 414 6.54 9.05 15.33
CA PRO A 414 7.32 10.28 15.34
C PRO A 414 7.30 11.05 16.66
N ARG A 415 6.13 11.18 17.29
CA ARG A 415 5.96 11.86 18.58
C ARG A 415 6.85 11.28 19.69
N HIS A 416 7.20 10.00 19.64
CA HIS A 416 7.99 9.31 20.66
C HIS A 416 9.50 9.55 20.56
N PHE A 417 9.99 10.13 19.46
CA PHE A 417 11.42 10.39 19.26
C PHE A 417 11.71 11.80 18.72
N ALA A 418 10.75 12.72 18.77
CA ALA A 418 10.92 14.09 18.30
C ALA A 418 12.07 14.85 19.00
N SER A 419 12.34 14.54 20.27
CA SER A 419 13.48 15.12 21.00
C SER A 419 14.84 14.71 20.40
N GLU A 420 14.95 13.49 19.86
CA GLU A 420 16.19 13.00 19.24
C GLU A 420 16.57 13.85 18.00
N VAL A 421 15.58 14.39 17.28
CA VAL A 421 15.81 15.28 16.14
C VAL A 421 16.39 16.62 16.58
N ALA A 422 15.84 17.23 17.62
CA ALA A 422 16.38 18.47 18.18
C ALA A 422 17.82 18.27 18.68
N SER A 423 18.11 17.15 19.34
CA SER A 423 19.46 16.78 19.76
C SER A 423 20.41 16.57 18.57
N ALA A 424 19.95 15.92 17.49
CA ALA A 424 20.76 15.74 16.28
C ALA A 424 21.11 17.08 15.61
N MET A 425 20.16 18.01 15.52
CA MET A 425 20.41 19.37 15.02
C MET A 425 21.44 20.11 15.88
N ALA A 426 21.30 20.05 17.21
CA ALA A 426 22.26 20.68 18.12
C ALA A 426 23.67 20.09 17.99
N ARG A 427 23.80 18.76 17.88
CA ARG A 427 25.08 18.08 17.65
C ARG A 427 25.71 18.47 16.30
N ALA A 428 24.92 18.53 15.23
CA ALA A 428 25.42 18.89 13.91
C ALA A 428 25.96 20.32 13.85
N ARG A 429 25.38 21.26 14.61
CA ARG A 429 25.89 22.64 14.72
C ARG A 429 27.27 22.75 15.39
N GLN A 430 27.69 21.72 16.11
CA GLN A 430 29.02 21.66 16.72
C GLN A 430 30.07 21.03 15.80
N GLN A 431 29.66 20.48 14.65
CA GLN A 431 30.58 19.86 13.69
C GLN A 431 31.23 20.92 12.79
N ALA A 432 32.52 20.75 12.51
CA ALA A 432 33.19 21.48 11.46
C ALA A 432 32.58 21.11 10.09
N GLY A 433 32.41 22.06 9.18
CA GLY A 433 31.85 21.83 7.83
C GLY A 433 30.64 22.70 7.48
N LEU A 434 29.88 23.17 8.48
CA LEU A 434 28.74 24.08 8.27
C LEU A 434 29.10 25.36 7.51
N GLU A 435 30.25 25.96 7.86
CA GLU A 435 30.80 27.16 7.21
C GLU A 435 31.72 26.85 6.01
N ALA A 436 32.14 25.58 5.86
CA ALA A 436 33.17 25.19 4.90
C ALA A 436 32.69 25.17 3.44
N ALA A 437 31.38 25.23 3.23
CA ALA A 437 30.78 25.14 1.91
C ALA A 437 29.83 26.32 1.66
N ARG A 438 30.44 27.51 1.49
CA ARG A 438 29.76 28.65 0.86
C ARG A 438 29.61 28.36 -0.62
N VAL A 439 28.43 27.92 -1.03
CA VAL A 439 28.08 27.81 -2.45
C VAL A 439 27.91 29.22 -3.01
N GLN A 440 28.77 29.61 -3.95
CA GLN A 440 28.52 30.79 -4.79
C GLN A 440 27.55 30.39 -5.90
N VAL A 441 26.35 30.96 -5.88
CA VAL A 441 25.40 30.82 -6.98
C VAL A 441 25.82 31.77 -8.10
N LEU A 442 26.36 31.22 -9.19
CA LEU A 442 26.80 31.97 -10.38
C LEU A 442 25.62 32.31 -11.31
N GLY A 443 24.51 32.81 -10.74
CA GLY A 443 23.26 33.03 -11.47
C GLY A 443 23.29 34.12 -12.55
N LEU A 444 24.40 34.87 -12.64
CA LEU A 444 24.65 35.90 -13.67
C LEU A 444 25.77 35.50 -14.65
N VAL A 445 26.31 34.28 -14.53
CA VAL A 445 27.38 33.77 -15.39
C VAL A 445 26.74 32.83 -16.41
N PRO A 446 26.90 33.07 -17.72
CA PRO A 446 26.50 32.11 -18.75
C PRO A 446 27.08 30.73 -18.44
N VAL A 447 26.31 29.66 -18.67
CA VAL A 447 26.72 28.27 -18.33
C VAL A 447 28.07 27.90 -18.97
N ASN A 448 28.37 28.45 -20.14
CA ASN A 448 29.62 28.21 -20.88
C ASN A 448 30.85 28.87 -20.23
N ASP A 449 30.64 29.82 -19.32
CA ASP A 449 31.71 30.58 -18.65
C ASP A 449 32.01 30.02 -17.25
N VAL A 450 31.31 28.95 -16.83
CA VAL A 450 31.56 28.27 -15.56
C VAL A 450 32.52 27.11 -15.79
N GLU A 451 33.78 27.32 -15.44
CA GLU A 451 34.80 26.27 -15.45
C GLU A 451 35.01 25.71 -14.04
N ALA A 452 34.76 24.41 -13.85
CA ALA A 452 35.02 23.73 -12.59
C ALA A 452 36.31 22.91 -12.72
N GLN A 453 37.33 23.25 -11.93
CA GLN A 453 38.55 22.46 -11.80
C GLN A 453 38.68 21.91 -10.38
N CYS A 454 38.96 20.61 -10.26
CA CYS A 454 39.37 19.98 -9.01
C CYS A 454 40.90 19.88 -9.00
N PRO A 455 41.61 20.60 -8.11
CA PRO A 455 43.05 20.44 -8.00
C PRO A 455 43.36 19.03 -7.49
N GLY A 456 44.13 18.24 -8.25
CA GLY A 456 44.67 16.97 -7.79
C GLY A 456 44.00 15.68 -8.30
N VAL A 457 43.05 15.75 -9.23
CA VAL A 457 42.51 14.55 -9.90
C VAL A 457 42.69 14.69 -11.41
N GLY A 458 43.80 14.17 -11.92
CA GLY A 458 44.03 14.06 -13.36
C GLY A 458 43.19 12.91 -13.93
N PHE A 459 42.37 13.20 -14.93
CA PHE A 459 41.79 12.17 -15.78
C PHE A 459 42.87 11.70 -16.76
N SER A 460 43.29 10.44 -16.66
CA SER A 460 43.97 9.76 -17.78
C SER A 460 42.91 9.21 -18.73
N VAL A 461 43.09 9.51 -20.01
CA VAL A 461 42.24 9.09 -21.15
C VAL A 461 42.10 7.57 -21.23
#